data_AF-A0A9P3U9G5-F1
#
_entry.id   AF-A0A9P3U9G5-F1
#
_cell.length_a   1.000
_cell.length_b   1.000
_cell.length_c   1.000
_cell.angle_alpha   90.00
_cell.angle_beta   90.00
_cell.angle_gamma   90.00
#
_symmetry.space_group_name_H-M   'P 1'
#
loop_
_entity.id
_entity.type
_entity.pdbx_description
1 polymer ?
#
loop_
_entity_poly.entity_id
_entity_poly.type
_entity_poly.pdbx_seq_one_letter_code
_entity_poly.pdbx_strand_id
1 'polypeptide(L)'
;MASPKFALLLLFASLALLAPTPKGWRIICVGFGYGNPLNPWGPAVKNYKAGIVHPFDVVMFRWMTGEVHSVYMMENPLKYAACDVSGTKELFRPSGAGHVLWIPGPSDKGKTFYFVSKGKDCLNGIKAVLKIT
;
A
#
# COMPACT_ATOMS: atom_id res chain seq x y z
N MET A 1 17.18 -44.30 31.65
CA MET A 1 17.58 -44.12 30.23
C MET A 1 16.44 -43.44 29.50
N ALA A 2 16.57 -42.15 29.22
CA ALA A 2 15.54 -41.36 28.53
C ALA A 2 15.66 -41.54 27.01
N SER A 3 14.53 -41.74 26.33
CA SER A 3 14.44 -41.99 24.89
C SER A 3 14.82 -40.75 24.06
N PRO A 4 15.62 -40.90 22.97
CA PRO A 4 16.10 -39.79 22.15
C PRO A 4 15.01 -39.06 21.34
N LYS A 5 13.76 -39.56 21.35
CA LYS A 5 12.64 -38.94 20.63
C LYS A 5 12.10 -37.67 21.29
N PHE A 6 12.40 -37.42 22.57
CA PHE A 6 11.93 -36.23 23.29
C PHE A 6 12.80 -34.98 23.09
N ALA A 7 14.07 -35.14 22.70
CA ALA A 7 14.97 -34.01 22.49
C ALA A 7 14.64 -33.21 21.21
N LEU A 8 14.09 -33.88 20.18
CA LEU A 8 13.82 -33.24 18.89
C LEU A 8 12.55 -32.38 18.89
N LEU A 9 11.54 -32.70 19.72
CA LEU A 9 10.31 -31.90 19.80
C LEU A 9 10.53 -30.53 20.49
N LEU A 10 11.51 -30.43 21.39
CA LEU A 10 11.81 -29.20 22.12
C LEU A 10 12.56 -28.15 21.27
N LEU A 11 13.25 -28.59 20.21
CA LEU A 11 13.93 -27.68 19.26
C LEU A 11 12.97 -27.00 18.27
N PHE A 12 11.82 -27.62 17.94
CA PHE A 12 10.82 -26.98 17.07
C PHE A 12 9.92 -26.00 17.83
N ALA A 13 9.66 -26.23 19.11
CA ALA A 13 8.88 -25.30 19.93
C ALA A 13 9.63 -23.98 20.19
N SER A 14 10.97 -24.01 20.26
CA SER A 14 11.79 -22.84 20.54
C SER A 14 12.02 -21.93 19.32
N LEU A 15 11.91 -22.46 18.09
CA LEU A 15 12.00 -21.64 16.87
C LEU A 15 10.72 -20.84 16.58
N ALA A 16 9.56 -21.32 17.05
CA ALA A 16 8.28 -20.63 16.87
C ALA A 16 8.12 -19.40 17.77
N LEU A 17 8.83 -19.32 18.91
CA LEU A 17 8.83 -18.14 19.80
C LEU A 17 9.72 -16.98 19.32
N LEU A 18 10.57 -17.21 18.33
CA LEU A 18 11.43 -16.18 17.72
C LEU A 18 10.84 -15.61 16.43
N ALA A 19 9.74 -16.18 15.92
CA ALA A 19 8.99 -15.53 14.86
C ALA A 19 8.38 -14.25 15.45
N PRO A 20 8.75 -13.06 14.95
CA PRO A 20 8.07 -11.84 15.37
C PRO A 20 6.58 -12.05 15.11
N THR A 21 5.78 -12.00 16.17
CA THR A 21 4.34 -11.94 16.04
C THR A 21 4.03 -10.80 15.07
N PRO A 22 3.18 -11.01 14.05
CA PRO A 22 2.80 -9.92 13.16
C PRO A 22 2.30 -8.78 14.05
N LYS A 23 3.08 -7.69 14.14
CA LYS A 23 2.61 -6.44 14.75
C LYS A 23 1.29 -6.17 14.04
N GLY A 24 0.20 -6.08 14.82
CA GLY A 24 -1.17 -6.14 14.31
C GLY A 24 -1.38 -5.26 13.07
N TRP A 25 -2.29 -5.71 12.20
CA TRP A 25 -2.65 -5.02 10.95
C TRP A 25 -2.77 -3.51 11.16
N ARG A 26 -1.83 -2.76 10.58
CA ARG A 26 -1.85 -1.30 10.60
C ARG A 26 -2.50 -0.80 9.31
N ILE A 27 -3.47 0.10 9.45
CA ILE A 27 -4.11 0.75 8.29
C ILE A 27 -3.35 2.06 8.00
N ILE A 28 -2.84 2.20 6.80
CA ILE A 28 -2.18 3.40 6.27
C ILE A 28 -3.14 4.10 5.33
N CYS A 29 -3.71 5.23 5.76
CA CYS A 29 -4.58 6.05 4.93
C CYS A 29 -3.76 6.96 4.00
N VAL A 30 -4.04 6.86 2.70
CA VAL A 30 -3.44 7.67 1.63
C VAL A 30 -4.53 8.57 1.04
N GLY A 31 -4.45 9.87 1.29
CA GLY A 31 -5.34 10.84 0.65
C GLY A 31 -5.09 10.88 -0.86
N PHE A 32 -6.09 10.48 -1.65
CA PHE A 32 -5.96 10.20 -3.08
C PHE A 32 -7.06 10.89 -3.90
N GLY A 33 -7.14 12.21 -3.76
CA GLY A 33 -8.16 13.04 -4.42
C GLY A 33 -7.72 14.49 -4.60
N TYR A 34 -8.65 15.37 -4.95
CA TYR A 34 -8.38 16.80 -5.05
C TYR A 34 -8.37 17.45 -3.67
N GLY A 35 -7.38 18.31 -3.42
CA GLY A 35 -7.09 18.93 -2.12
C GLY A 35 -8.28 19.64 -1.50
N ASN A 36 -9.09 18.94 -0.70
CA ASN A 36 -10.07 19.55 0.18
C ASN A 36 -9.46 19.70 1.58
N PRO A 37 -9.27 20.93 2.10
CA PRO A 37 -8.76 21.16 3.46
C PRO A 37 -9.72 20.63 4.55
N LEU A 38 -10.98 20.33 4.21
CA LEU A 38 -11.97 19.72 5.09
C LEU A 38 -12.00 18.19 5.02
N ASN A 39 -11.07 17.55 4.31
CA ASN A 39 -10.99 16.10 4.28
C ASN A 39 -10.50 15.57 5.65
N PRO A 40 -11.34 14.84 6.42
CA PRO A 40 -10.99 14.37 7.77
C PRO A 40 -9.89 13.28 7.76
N TRP A 41 -9.49 12.82 6.57
CA TRP A 41 -8.44 11.81 6.37
C TRP A 41 -7.07 12.43 6.02
N GLY A 42 -6.96 13.76 6.15
CA GLY A 42 -5.79 14.58 5.79
C GLY A 42 -6.00 15.36 4.50
N PRO A 43 -5.26 16.46 4.27
CA PRO A 43 -5.34 17.21 3.01
C PRO A 43 -5.09 16.24 1.85
N ALA A 44 -5.84 16.35 0.75
CA ALA A 44 -5.56 15.48 -0.40
C ALA A 44 -4.14 15.79 -0.89
N VAL A 45 -3.26 14.80 -0.76
CA VAL A 45 -1.84 15.07 -0.88
C VAL A 45 -1.50 15.01 -2.36
N LYS A 46 -1.41 16.18 -2.99
CA LYS A 46 -0.63 16.32 -4.22
C LYS A 46 0.76 15.75 -3.92
N ASN A 47 1.13 14.64 -4.56
CA ASN A 47 2.37 13.91 -4.32
C ASN A 47 2.47 13.28 -2.91
N TYR A 48 1.60 12.32 -2.59
CA TYR A 48 1.71 11.58 -1.33
C TYR A 48 2.99 10.75 -1.31
N LYS A 49 3.91 11.10 -0.42
CA LYS A 49 4.99 10.22 -0.01
C LYS A 49 4.53 9.56 1.27
N ALA A 50 4.03 8.33 1.18
CA ALA A 50 3.64 7.62 2.39
C ALA A 50 4.85 7.51 3.31
N GLY A 51 4.58 7.61 4.60
CA GLY A 51 5.53 7.17 5.61
C GLY A 51 5.96 5.71 5.38
N ILE A 52 6.82 5.22 6.25
CA ILE A 52 7.35 3.87 6.21
C ILE A 52 6.20 2.84 6.23
N VAL A 53 6.00 2.09 5.14
CA VAL A 53 5.04 0.98 5.01
C VAL A 53 5.78 -0.34 5.24
N HIS A 54 5.20 -1.27 5.96
CA HIS A 54 5.74 -2.61 6.20
C HIS A 54 4.91 -3.66 5.46
N PRO A 55 5.47 -4.85 5.20
CA PRO A 55 4.67 -5.98 4.74
C PRO A 55 3.45 -6.22 5.65
N PHE A 56 2.33 -6.59 5.04
CA PHE A 56 1.02 -6.81 5.69
C PHE A 56 0.31 -5.57 6.24
N ASP A 57 0.85 -4.37 6.08
CA ASP A 57 0.04 -3.16 6.29
C ASP A 57 -1.14 -3.13 5.30
N VAL A 58 -2.27 -2.58 5.74
CA VAL A 58 -3.39 -2.29 4.84
C VAL A 58 -3.26 -0.85 4.36
N VAL A 59 -2.88 -0.66 3.11
CA VAL A 59 -2.84 0.66 2.48
C VAL A 59 -4.23 0.97 1.94
N MET A 60 -4.83 2.04 2.44
CA MET A 60 -6.14 2.52 2.01
C MET A 60 -6.00 3.84 1.25
N PHE A 61 -6.15 3.81 -0.07
CA PHE A 61 -6.32 5.02 -0.87
C PHE A 61 -7.72 5.55 -0.65
N ARG A 62 -7.87 6.84 -0.33
CA ARG A 62 -9.15 7.42 0.07
C ARG A 62 -9.40 8.78 -0.55
N TRP A 63 -10.62 9.02 -1.00
CA TRP A 63 -11.08 10.28 -1.58
C TRP A 63 -12.50 10.62 -1.17
N MET A 64 -12.98 11.82 -1.53
CA MET A 64 -14.31 12.26 -1.17
C MET A 64 -15.36 11.49 -1.96
N THR A 65 -16.45 11.10 -1.30
CA THR A 65 -17.60 10.49 -1.99
C THR A 65 -18.11 11.43 -3.08
N GLY A 66 -18.30 10.90 -4.28
CA GLY A 66 -18.71 11.68 -5.47
C GLY A 66 -17.53 12.11 -6.34
N GLU A 67 -16.30 12.09 -5.84
CA GLU A 67 -15.11 12.16 -6.70
C GLU A 67 -14.88 10.79 -7.36
N VAL A 68 -14.56 10.81 -8.65
CA VAL A 68 -14.32 9.59 -9.43
C VAL A 68 -12.82 9.47 -9.67
N HIS A 69 -12.18 8.59 -8.92
CA HIS A 69 -10.76 8.30 -9.03
C HIS A 69 -10.50 6.83 -9.28
N SER A 70 -9.38 6.56 -9.93
CA SER A 70 -8.87 5.22 -10.20
C SER A 70 -7.56 5.01 -9.47
N VAL A 71 -7.17 3.76 -9.25
CA VAL A 71 -5.85 3.45 -8.70
C VAL A 71 -5.15 2.49 -9.64
N TYR A 72 -4.11 2.98 -10.31
CA TYR A 72 -3.19 2.18 -11.12
C TYR A 72 -1.88 2.01 -10.36
N MET A 73 -1.36 0.79 -10.35
CA MET A 73 -0.01 0.51 -9.86
C MET A 73 0.95 0.55 -11.05
N MET A 74 1.85 1.52 -11.03
CA MET A 74 2.76 1.79 -12.14
C MET A 74 3.94 0.84 -12.12
N GLU A 75 4.36 0.46 -13.31
CA GLU A 75 5.47 -0.45 -13.55
C GLU A 75 6.83 0.15 -13.15
N ASN A 76 7.01 1.46 -13.38
CA ASN A 76 8.29 2.13 -13.17
C ASN A 76 8.12 3.66 -12.95
N PRO A 77 9.16 4.34 -12.42
CA PRO A 77 9.10 5.79 -12.15
C PRO A 77 8.95 6.67 -13.40
N LEU A 78 9.38 6.23 -14.59
CA LEU A 78 9.26 7.01 -15.83
C LEU A 78 7.79 7.13 -16.26
N LYS A 79 7.07 5.99 -16.27
CA LYS A 79 5.63 5.96 -16.53
C LYS A 79 4.83 6.72 -15.47
N TYR A 80 5.23 6.61 -14.21
CA TYR A 80 4.67 7.41 -13.12
C TYR A 80 4.84 8.92 -13.35
N ALA A 81 6.03 9.36 -13.76
CA ALA A 81 6.30 10.78 -14.04
C ALA A 81 5.52 11.29 -15.25
N ALA A 82 5.38 10.47 -16.29
CA ALA A 82 4.64 10.79 -17.51
C ALA A 82 3.12 10.59 -17.41
N CYS A 83 2.61 10.06 -16.29
CA CYS A 83 1.21 9.65 -16.14
C CYS A 83 0.73 8.65 -17.20
N ASP A 84 1.64 7.82 -17.72
CA ASP A 84 1.35 6.82 -18.73
C ASP A 84 0.92 5.49 -18.08
N VAL A 85 -0.40 5.27 -18.05
CA VAL A 85 -1.00 4.05 -17.49
C VAL A 85 -1.03 2.88 -18.50
N SER A 86 -0.45 3.02 -19.69
CA SER A 86 -0.44 1.95 -20.69
C SER A 86 0.28 0.70 -20.16
N GLY A 87 -0.39 -0.46 -20.29
CA GLY A 87 0.12 -1.74 -19.80
C GLY A 87 0.24 -1.86 -18.28
N THR A 88 -0.27 -0.89 -17.51
CA THR A 88 -0.22 -0.93 -16.03
C THR A 88 -1.42 -1.68 -15.44
N LYS A 89 -1.23 -2.26 -14.25
CA LYS A 89 -2.30 -2.96 -13.56
C LYS A 89 -3.25 -1.95 -12.90
N GLU A 90 -4.50 -1.95 -13.35
CA GLU A 90 -5.59 -1.29 -12.63
C GLU A 90 -5.88 -2.08 -11.35
N LEU A 91 -5.66 -1.46 -10.19
CA LEU A 91 -6.06 -2.03 -8.91
C LEU A 91 -7.50 -1.72 -8.58
N PHE A 92 -8.00 -0.59 -9.10
CA PHE A 92 -9.37 -0.18 -8.89
C PHE A 92 -9.90 0.67 -10.03
N ARG A 93 -11.08 0.27 -10.49
CA ARG A 93 -11.84 0.95 -11.53
C ARG A 93 -12.42 2.25 -11.00
N PRO A 94 -12.42 3.34 -11.81
CA PRO A 94 -13.01 4.60 -11.39
C PRO A 94 -14.42 4.41 -10.83
N SER A 95 -14.61 4.78 -9.57
CA SER A 95 -15.93 4.80 -8.95
C SER A 95 -16.00 5.89 -7.86
N GLY A 96 -17.22 6.29 -7.50
CA GLY A 96 -17.48 7.20 -6.39
C GLY A 96 -17.33 6.55 -5.01
N ALA A 97 -16.97 5.26 -4.95
CA ALA A 97 -16.67 4.59 -3.69
C ALA A 97 -15.35 5.16 -3.18
N GLY A 98 -15.43 6.01 -2.15
CA GLY A 98 -14.34 6.86 -1.71
C GLY A 98 -13.10 6.15 -1.14
N HIS A 99 -12.86 4.86 -1.39
CA HIS A 99 -11.61 4.19 -1.02
C HIS A 99 -11.28 2.89 -1.77
N VAL A 100 -10.00 2.48 -1.71
CA VAL A 100 -9.42 1.24 -2.24
C VAL A 100 -8.39 0.69 -1.27
N LEU A 101 -8.31 -0.63 -1.13
CA LEU A 101 -7.32 -1.30 -0.29
C LEU A 101 -6.25 -2.02 -1.11
N TRP A 102 -5.00 -1.94 -0.66
CA TRP A 102 -3.86 -2.69 -1.17
C TRP A 102 -2.99 -3.17 -0.01
N ILE A 103 -2.45 -4.38 -0.09
CA ILE A 103 -1.66 -5.01 0.97
C ILE A 103 -0.34 -5.51 0.37
N PRO A 104 0.83 -4.93 0.69
CA PRO A 104 2.12 -5.45 0.28
C PRO A 104 2.43 -6.78 0.96
N GLY A 105 3.01 -7.72 0.20
CA GLY A 105 3.44 -9.01 0.73
C GLY A 105 4.85 -8.98 1.33
N PRO A 106 5.29 -10.06 1.99
CA PRO A 106 6.66 -10.20 2.51
C PRO A 106 7.75 -10.00 1.45
N SER A 107 7.49 -10.48 0.23
CA SER A 107 8.42 -10.38 -0.90
C SER A 107 8.55 -8.96 -1.45
N ASP A 108 7.74 -8.01 -0.96
CA ASP A 108 7.76 -6.62 -1.37
C ASP A 108 8.67 -5.75 -0.51
N LYS A 109 9.23 -6.29 0.57
CA LYS A 109 10.18 -5.60 1.44
C LYS A 109 11.36 -5.04 0.64
N GLY A 110 11.67 -3.76 0.84
CA GLY A 110 12.72 -3.03 0.12
C GLY A 110 12.28 -2.46 -1.23
N LYS A 111 11.09 -2.83 -1.75
CA LYS A 111 10.58 -2.31 -3.02
C LYS A 111 9.92 -0.95 -2.85
N THR A 112 9.88 -0.20 -3.94
CA THR A 112 9.13 1.05 -4.06
C THR A 112 8.01 0.86 -5.08
N PHE A 113 6.81 1.27 -4.71
CA PHE A 113 5.61 1.21 -5.53
C PHE A 113 5.10 2.61 -5.84
N TYR A 114 4.58 2.76 -7.04
CA TYR A 114 4.12 4.02 -7.61
C TYR A 114 2.65 3.86 -7.97
N PHE A 115 1.80 4.79 -7.53
CA PHE A 115 0.36 4.74 -7.76
C PHE A 115 -0.13 6.05 -8.35
N VAL A 116 -1.07 5.99 -9.29
CA VAL A 116 -1.68 7.18 -9.91
C VAL A 116 -3.18 6.98 -10.15
N SER A 117 -3.93 8.08 -10.23
CA SER A 117 -5.24 8.08 -10.89
C SER A 117 -5.09 8.50 -12.36
N LYS A 118 -5.82 7.87 -13.27
CA LYS A 118 -5.67 8.07 -14.72
C LYS A 118 -6.05 9.47 -15.19
N GLY A 119 -5.43 9.89 -16.29
CA GLY A 119 -5.83 11.09 -17.04
C GLY A 119 -5.40 12.38 -16.35
N LYS A 120 -6.30 13.39 -16.35
CA LYS A 120 -6.02 14.70 -15.76
C LYS A 120 -5.73 14.62 -14.25
N ASP A 121 -6.26 13.60 -13.56
CA ASP A 121 -6.00 13.39 -12.13
C ASP A 121 -4.51 13.24 -11.83
N CYS A 122 -3.79 12.38 -12.55
CA CYS A 122 -2.34 12.22 -12.36
C CYS A 122 -1.59 13.51 -12.69
N LEU A 123 -1.95 14.19 -13.78
CA LEU A 123 -1.33 15.46 -14.17
C LEU A 123 -1.55 16.56 -13.11
N ASN A 124 -2.68 16.51 -12.41
CA ASN A 124 -3.03 17.39 -11.30
C ASN A 124 -2.41 16.97 -9.96
N GLY A 125 -1.65 15.87 -9.93
CA GLY A 125 -0.87 15.43 -8.77
C GLY A 125 -1.53 14.34 -7.90
N ILE A 126 -2.62 13.71 -8.36
CA ILE A 126 -3.23 12.57 -7.67
C ILE A 126 -2.40 11.32 -7.94
N LYS A 127 -1.31 11.21 -7.18
CA LYS A 127 -0.31 10.16 -7.29
C LYS A 127 0.43 9.95 -5.96
N ALA A 128 0.86 8.72 -5.70
CA ALA A 128 1.51 8.32 -4.47
C ALA A 128 2.75 7.46 -4.73
N VAL A 129 3.73 7.55 -3.83
CA VAL A 129 4.90 6.68 -3.81
C VAL A 129 5.00 6.03 -2.43
N LEU A 130 5.06 4.70 -2.40
CA LEU A 130 5.14 3.90 -1.18
C LEU A 130 6.46 3.12 -1.18
N LYS A 131 7.26 3.26 -0.11
CA LYS A 131 8.43 2.42 0.11
C LYS A 131 8.09 1.39 1.17
N ILE A 132 8.28 0.12 0.83
CA ILE A 132 8.09 -0.99 1.77
C ILE A 132 9.43 -1.25 2.47
N THR A 133 9.43 -1.29 3.80
CA THR A 133 10.64 -1.45 4.63
C THR A 133 10.65 -2.70 5.46
#